data_AF-A0A6B2G2J8-F1
#
_entry.id   AF-A0A6B2G2J8-F1
#
_cell.length_a   1.000
_cell.length_b   1.000
_cell.length_c   1.000
_cell.angle_alpha   90.00
_cell.angle_beta   90.00
_cell.angle_gamma   90.00
#
_symmetry.space_group_name_H-M   'P 1'
#
loop_
_entity.id
_entity.type
_entity.pdbx_description
1 polymer ?
#
loop_
_entity_poly.entity_id
_entity_poly.type
_entity_poly.pdbx_seq_one_letter_code
_entity_poly.pdbx_strand_id
1 'polypeptide(L)'
;MMASAAVTAHLKAISRTISSQEEITQVATISANGDRTIGELIASAMEKVGPKGVITVKDGKTMHDELEVIEGFKFDRGYVSPYFINSSKGQRVEFQDALVFLTNK
;
A
#
# COMPACT_ATOMS: atom_id res chain seq x y z
N MET A 1 -13.01 31.67 -10.66
CA MET A 1 -12.54 30.46 -9.96
C MET A 1 -13.03 29.26 -10.74
N MET A 2 -12.10 28.41 -11.18
CA MET A 2 -12.24 27.48 -12.30
C MET A 2 -13.16 26.29 -11.97
N ALA A 3 -14.01 25.88 -12.90
CA ALA A 3 -15.01 24.81 -12.75
C ALA A 3 -14.46 23.51 -12.11
N SER A 4 -13.20 23.17 -12.37
CA SER A 4 -12.51 22.04 -11.74
C SER A 4 -12.54 22.10 -10.21
N ALA A 5 -12.31 23.26 -9.59
CA ALA A 5 -12.31 23.41 -8.14
C ALA A 5 -13.70 23.17 -7.53
N ALA A 6 -14.76 23.64 -8.21
CA ALA A 6 -16.14 23.41 -7.79
C ALA A 6 -16.52 21.92 -7.88
N VAL A 7 -16.11 21.24 -8.95
CA VAL A 7 -16.33 19.80 -9.13
C VAL A 7 -15.58 19.00 -8.06
N THR A 8 -14.31 19.32 -7.79
CA THR A 8 -13.54 18.63 -6.74
C THR A 8 -14.16 18.80 -5.36
N ALA A 9 -14.67 20.00 -5.03
CA ALA A 9 -15.35 20.23 -3.76
C ALA A 9 -16.63 19.40 -3.64
N HIS A 10 -17.42 19.31 -4.72
CA HIS A 10 -18.64 18.49 -4.73
C HIS A 10 -18.34 16.99 -4.60
N LEU A 11 -17.33 16.48 -5.33
CA LEU A 11 -16.90 15.08 -5.22
C LEU A 11 -16.46 14.70 -3.80
N LYS A 12 -15.76 15.60 -3.11
CA LYS A 12 -15.40 15.40 -1.69
C LYS A 12 -16.62 15.40 -0.77
N ALA A 13 -17.66 16.18 -1.07
CA ALA A 13 -18.87 16.24 -0.26
C ALA A 13 -19.72 14.97 -0.38
N ILE A 14 -19.70 14.30 -1.53
CA ILE A 14 -20.46 13.07 -1.78
C ILE A 14 -19.65 11.79 -1.52
N SER A 15 -18.34 11.88 -1.28
CA SER A 15 -17.50 10.70 -1.05
C SER A 15 -17.89 10.03 0.26
N ARG A 16 -18.00 8.70 0.24
CA ARG A 16 -18.28 7.90 1.43
C ARG A 16 -17.00 7.27 1.93
N THR A 17 -16.62 7.57 3.16
CA THR A 17 -15.53 6.88 3.85
C THR A 17 -16.03 5.53 4.30
N ILE A 18 -15.36 4.46 3.86
CA ILE A 18 -15.62 3.10 4.34
C ILE A 18 -14.81 2.84 5.61
N SER A 19 -15.36 2.05 6.52
CA SER A 19 -14.68 1.73 7.78
C SER A 19 -14.91 0.31 8.27
N SER A 20 -15.94 -0.38 7.76
CA SER A 20 -16.18 -1.78 8.13
C SER A 20 -15.37 -2.73 7.26
N GLN A 21 -15.04 -3.89 7.81
CA GLN A 21 -14.33 -4.95 7.09
C GLN A 21 -15.16 -5.46 5.91
N GLU A 22 -16.48 -5.53 6.04
CA GLU A 22 -17.39 -5.95 4.96
C GLU A 22 -17.36 -4.97 3.79
N GLU A 23 -17.38 -3.66 4.06
CA GLU A 23 -17.28 -2.62 3.02
C GLU A 23 -15.94 -2.72 2.28
N ILE A 24 -14.84 -2.91 3.03
CA ILE A 24 -13.50 -3.11 2.44
C ILE A 24 -13.48 -4.35 1.56
N THR A 25 -14.00 -5.48 2.05
CA THR A 25 -14.08 -6.75 1.32
C THR A 25 -14.89 -6.58 0.03
N GLN A 26 -16.01 -5.88 0.08
CA GLN A 26 -16.86 -5.65 -1.10
C GLN A 26 -16.13 -4.83 -2.16
N VAL A 27 -15.51 -3.72 -1.77
CA VAL A 27 -14.76 -2.85 -2.71
C VAL A 27 -13.55 -3.60 -3.27
N ALA A 28 -12.82 -4.35 -2.45
CA ALA A 28 -11.69 -5.17 -2.87
C ALA A 28 -12.12 -6.27 -3.85
N THR A 29 -13.23 -6.97 -3.58
CA THR A 29 -13.79 -8.01 -4.46
C THR A 29 -14.17 -7.45 -5.82
N ILE A 30 -14.85 -6.31 -5.86
CA ILE A 30 -15.22 -5.64 -7.12
C ILE A 30 -13.97 -5.23 -7.90
N SER A 31 -12.96 -4.69 -7.20
CA SER A 31 -11.68 -4.28 -7.81
C SER A 31 -10.86 -5.47 -8.32
N ALA A 32 -10.99 -6.62 -7.68
CA ALA A 32 -10.39 -7.89 -8.06
C ALA A 32 -11.20 -8.66 -9.12
N ASN A 33 -12.01 -7.96 -9.93
CA ASN A 33 -12.82 -8.55 -11.00
C ASN A 33 -13.81 -9.63 -10.52
N GLY A 34 -14.37 -9.44 -9.32
CA GLY A 34 -15.35 -10.34 -8.72
C GLY A 34 -14.76 -11.50 -7.92
N ASP A 35 -13.44 -11.56 -7.74
CA ASP A 35 -12.82 -12.59 -6.89
C ASP A 35 -12.97 -12.25 -5.40
N ARG A 36 -13.86 -13.00 -4.75
CA ARG A 36 -14.13 -12.85 -3.32
C ARG A 36 -12.99 -13.33 -2.44
N THR A 37 -12.25 -14.35 -2.87
CA THR A 37 -11.11 -14.90 -2.12
C THR A 37 -10.02 -13.85 -1.97
N ILE A 38 -9.69 -13.16 -3.07
CA ILE A 38 -8.75 -12.04 -3.09
C ILE A 38 -9.28 -10.87 -2.25
N GLY A 39 -10.57 -10.56 -2.36
CA GLY A 39 -11.20 -9.50 -1.56
C GLY A 39 -11.08 -9.74 -0.05
N GLU A 40 -11.35 -10.97 0.40
CA GLU A 40 -11.22 -11.38 1.80
C GLU A 40 -9.76 -11.38 2.28
N LEU A 41 -8.82 -11.78 1.43
CA LEU A 41 -7.38 -11.72 1.72
C LEU A 41 -6.91 -10.26 1.92
N ILE A 42 -7.32 -9.34 1.04
CA ILE A 42 -6.99 -7.91 1.14
C ILE A 42 -7.60 -7.31 2.41
N ALA A 43 -8.87 -7.61 2.70
CA ALA A 43 -9.53 -7.10 3.91
C ALA A 43 -8.85 -7.60 5.19
N SER A 44 -8.47 -8.88 5.23
CA SER A 44 -7.71 -9.47 6.34
C SER A 44 -6.33 -8.83 6.49
N ALA A 45 -5.65 -8.52 5.38
CA ALA A 45 -4.38 -7.81 5.41
C ALA A 45 -4.54 -6.39 5.95
N MET A 46 -5.54 -5.63 5.46
CA MET A 46 -5.83 -4.26 5.90
C MET A 46 -6.19 -4.17 7.38
N GLU A 47 -6.92 -5.17 7.91
CA GLU A 47 -7.23 -5.25 9.34
C GLU A 47 -5.96 -5.39 10.19
N LYS A 48 -5.01 -6.25 9.78
CA LYS A 48 -3.76 -6.47 10.51
C LYS A 48 -2.79 -5.29 10.44
N VAL A 49 -2.68 -4.62 9.28
CA VAL A 49 -1.73 -3.50 9.10
C VAL A 49 -2.30 -2.13 9.48
N GLY A 50 -3.63 -2.03 9.60
CA GLY A 50 -4.36 -0.81 9.91
C GLY A 50 -4.46 0.18 8.74
N PRO A 51 -5.15 1.33 8.92
CA PRO A 51 -5.54 2.24 7.84
C PRO A 51 -4.38 2.91 7.09
N LYS A 52 -3.21 2.99 7.74
CA LYS A 52 -1.98 3.59 7.19
C LYS A 52 -0.90 2.55 6.89
N GLY A 53 -1.24 1.27 6.98
CA GLY A 53 -0.32 0.18 6.69
C GLY A 53 0.03 0.12 5.21
N VAL A 54 1.22 -0.40 4.91
CA VAL A 54 1.71 -0.59 3.55
C VAL A 54 1.67 -2.07 3.23
N ILE A 55 0.91 -2.44 2.21
CA ILE A 55 0.82 -3.82 1.74
C ILE A 55 1.81 -4.00 0.59
N THR A 56 2.66 -5.02 0.68
CA THR A 56 3.59 -5.41 -0.39
C THR A 56 3.25 -6.80 -0.87
N VAL A 57 3.12 -6.98 -2.18
CA VAL A 57 2.88 -8.28 -2.81
C VAL A 57 4.21 -8.83 -3.35
N LYS A 58 4.44 -10.12 -3.17
CA LYS A 58 5.59 -10.85 -3.71
C LYS A 58 5.10 -12.12 -4.39
N ASP A 59 5.80 -12.54 -5.44
CA ASP A 59 5.52 -13.82 -6.11
C ASP A 59 5.91 -14.97 -5.16
N GLY A 60 4.91 -15.76 -4.77
CA GLY A 60 5.10 -16.96 -3.96
C GLY A 60 5.73 -18.10 -4.75
N LYS A 61 6.37 -19.03 -4.03
CA LYS A 61 6.87 -20.31 -4.59
C LYS A 61 5.91 -21.48 -4.32
N THR A 62 4.91 -21.26 -3.47
CA THR A 62 3.92 -22.24 -3.02
C THR A 62 2.60 -22.03 -3.77
N MET A 63 1.70 -23.01 -3.70
CA MET A 63 0.36 -22.95 -4.29
C MET A 63 -0.68 -22.27 -3.37
N HIS A 64 -0.25 -21.80 -2.19
CA HIS A 64 -1.12 -21.22 -1.18
C HIS A 64 -0.71 -19.78 -0.91
N ASP A 65 -1.69 -18.93 -0.65
CA ASP A 65 -1.45 -17.54 -0.29
C ASP A 65 -0.96 -17.43 1.16
N GLU A 66 0.10 -16.66 1.35
CA GLU A 66 0.72 -16.43 2.66
C GLU A 66 0.63 -14.95 3.03
N LEU A 67 0.20 -14.67 4.26
CA LEU A 67 0.10 -13.32 4.80
C LEU A 67 1.09 -13.16 5.96
N GLU A 68 2.17 -12.43 5.72
CA GLU A 68 3.18 -12.10 6.71
C GLU A 68 3.06 -10.62 7.11
N VAL A 69 3.00 -10.35 8.42
CA VAL A 69 3.02 -8.99 8.96
C VAL A 69 4.42 -8.72 9.48
N ILE A 70 5.10 -7.74 8.88
CA ILE A 70 6.45 -7.33 9.27
C ILE A 70 6.34 -5.98 9.96
N GLU A 71 6.87 -5.89 11.17
CA GLU A 71 7.04 -4.61 11.85
C GLU A 71 8.17 -3.82 11.16
N GLY A 72 7.80 -2.70 10.55
CA GLY A 72 8.72 -1.87 9.80
C GLY A 72 8.19 -0.46 9.63
N PHE A 73 9.01 0.40 9.01
CA PHE A 73 8.67 1.80 8.80
C PHE A 73 8.90 2.19 7.35
N LYS A 74 7.99 3.00 6.80
CA LYS A 74 8.13 3.62 5.48
C LYS A 74 8.23 5.13 5.66
N PHE A 75 9.18 5.74 4.96
CA PHE A 75 9.27 7.18 4.82
C PHE A 75 8.79 7.60 3.42
N ASP A 76 8.10 8.74 3.33
CA ASP A 76 7.65 9.31 2.05
C ASP A 76 8.76 10.08 1.31
N ARG A 77 10.04 9.82 1.64
CA ARG A 77 11.21 10.42 0.99
C ARG A 77 11.99 9.36 0.21
N GLY A 78 12.38 9.72 -1.00
CA GLY A 78 13.25 8.90 -1.85
C GLY A 78 14.74 9.11 -1.58
N TYR A 79 15.56 8.41 -2.35
CA TYR A 79 17.01 8.61 -2.38
C TYR A 79 17.37 9.97 -2.99
N VAL A 80 18.49 10.56 -2.56
CA VAL A 80 18.95 11.88 -3.03
C VAL A 80 19.39 11.84 -4.50
N SER A 81 19.94 10.71 -4.94
CA SER A 81 20.54 10.57 -6.27
C SER A 81 20.21 9.20 -6.87
N PRO A 82 19.81 9.12 -8.16
CA PRO A 82 19.59 7.86 -8.86
C PRO A 82 20.83 6.96 -8.93
N TYR A 83 22.04 7.51 -8.75
CA TYR A 83 23.28 6.72 -8.73
C TYR A 83 23.35 5.71 -7.57
N PHE A 84 22.47 5.81 -6.57
CA PHE A 84 22.39 4.82 -5.49
C PHE A 84 21.68 3.52 -5.88
N ILE A 85 21.02 3.46 -7.05
CA ILE A 85 20.33 2.25 -7.52
C ILE A 85 21.32 1.09 -7.63
N ASN A 86 21.07 0.03 -6.88
CA ASN A 86 21.92 -1.17 -6.84
C ASN A 86 21.18 -2.46 -7.25
N SER A 87 19.91 -2.34 -7.66
CA SER A 87 19.10 -3.45 -8.15
C SER A 87 19.09 -3.51 -9.68
N SER A 88 19.24 -4.72 -10.24
CA SER A 88 19.12 -4.97 -11.68
C SER A 88 17.66 -5.08 -12.15
N LYS A 89 16.69 -5.16 -11.22
CA LYS A 89 15.27 -5.36 -11.50
C LYS A 89 14.42 -4.09 -11.40
N GLY A 90 15.06 -2.92 -11.33
CA GLY A 90 14.37 -1.63 -11.32
C GLY A 90 15.11 -0.55 -10.55
N GLN A 91 14.49 0.63 -10.43
CA GLN A 91 15.05 1.78 -9.72
C GLN A 91 14.91 1.63 -8.19
N ARG A 92 15.62 0.65 -7.62
CA ARG A 92 15.60 0.33 -6.19
C ARG A 92 16.99 0.30 -5.58
N VAL A 93 17.03 0.63 -4.29
CA VAL A 93 18.22 0.49 -3.45
C VAL A 93 17.87 -0.50 -2.36
N GLU A 94 18.59 -1.61 -2.31
CA GLU A 94 18.31 -2.73 -1.41
C GLU A 94 19.59 -3.05 -0.61
N PHE A 95 19.49 -3.12 0.71
CA PHE A 95 20.57 -3.50 1.61
C PHE A 95 20.09 -4.60 2.55
N GLN A 96 20.99 -5.49 2.96
CA GLN A 96 20.76 -6.52 3.97
C GLN A 96 21.69 -6.24 5.16
N ASP A 97 21.19 -6.42 6.38
CA ASP A 97 21.93 -6.24 7.64
C ASP A 97 22.70 -4.92 7.76
N ALA A 98 22.09 -3.82 7.30
CA ALA A 98 22.69 -2.50 7.30
C ALA A 98 22.39 -1.70 8.58
N LEU A 99 23.38 -0.95 9.04
CA LEU A 99 23.21 0.04 10.11
C LEU A 99 22.49 1.29 9.57
N VAL A 100 21.55 1.82 10.36
CA VAL A 100 20.80 3.04 10.02
C VAL A 100 21.31 4.21 10.86
N PHE A 101 21.68 5.30 10.20
CA PHE A 101 22.05 6.56 10.84
C PHE A 101 21.01 7.63 10.55
N LEU A 102 20.41 8.18 11.61
CA LEU A 102 19.40 9.23 11.54
C LEU A 102 19.85 10.39 12.42
N THR A 103 19.86 11.60 11.87
CA THR A 103 20.15 12.83 12.60
C THR A 103 19.16 13.91 12.20
N ASN A 104 18.72 14.68 13.20
CA ASN A 104 17.93 15.88 13.07
C ASN A 104 18.88 17.05 12.79
N LYS A 105 18.84 17.57 11.56
CA LYS A 105 19.42 18.87 11.26
C LYS A 105 18.41 19.97 11.58
#